data_AF-A0AA37T3W4-F1
#
_entry.id   AF-A0AA37T3W4-F1
#
_cell.length_a   1.000
_cell.length_b   1.000
_cell.length_c   1.000
_cell.angle_alpha   90.00
_cell.angle_beta   90.00
_cell.angle_gamma   90.00
#
_symmetry.space_group_name_H-M   'P 1'
#
loop_
_entity.id
_entity.type
_entity.pdbx_description
1 polymer ?
#
loop_
_entity_poly.entity_id
_entity_poly.type
_entity_poly.pdbx_seq_one_letter_code
_entity_poly.pdbx_strand_id
1 'polypeptide(L)'
;MFTFQHDAIEQGFTIVSCLFIAYIGYKIATADVTLSRKSDEAPRFFSGFMLQWLNPKAWLACVAGISAFELNESLEALLGFISIYFICCYPCLALWAVAGHKMRNVMKQKSFLQILNRLTGAVLIIIATYLLLSNFIAIGVPYI
;
A
#
# COMPACT_ATOMS: atom_id res chain seq x y z
N MET A 1 8.87 -16.86 -29.10
CA MET A 1 9.15 -15.44 -29.45
C MET A 1 8.22 -14.46 -28.73
N PHE A 2 6.93 -14.78 -28.52
CA PHE A 2 6.00 -13.92 -27.74
C PHE A 2 6.16 -13.96 -26.20
N THR A 3 6.68 -15.05 -25.63
CA THR A 3 6.90 -15.19 -24.18
C THR A 3 8.00 -14.28 -23.64
N PHE A 4 9.13 -14.18 -24.35
CA PHE A 4 10.26 -13.32 -23.96
C PHE A 4 9.92 -11.81 -23.89
N GLN A 5 8.93 -11.34 -24.65
CA GLN A 5 8.48 -9.95 -24.63
C GLN A 5 7.65 -9.63 -23.38
N HIS A 6 6.83 -10.58 -22.92
CA HIS A 6 6.06 -10.45 -21.67
C HIS A 6 7.00 -10.40 -20.46
N ASP A 7 8.00 -11.28 -20.42
CA ASP A 7 8.96 -11.34 -19.30
C ASP A 7 9.74 -10.02 -19.15
N ALA A 8 10.14 -9.39 -20.26
CA ALA A 8 10.88 -8.13 -20.24
C ALA A 8 10.03 -6.95 -19.73
N ILE A 9 8.74 -6.90 -20.10
CA ILE A 9 7.81 -5.85 -19.67
C ILE A 9 7.52 -5.99 -18.17
N GLU A 10 7.24 -7.21 -17.69
CA GLU A 10 6.98 -7.48 -16.28
C GLU A 10 8.19 -7.16 -15.39
N GLN A 11 9.40 -7.48 -15.86
CA GLN A 11 10.64 -7.09 -15.19
C GLN A 11 10.82 -5.58 -15.14
N GLY A 12 10.57 -4.88 -16.26
CA GLY A 12 10.61 -3.42 -16.33
C GLY A 12 9.69 -2.78 -15.29
N PHE A 13 8.43 -3.25 -15.21
CA PHE A 13 7.47 -2.77 -14.21
C PHE A 13 7.92 -3.07 -12.79
N THR A 14 8.46 -4.25 -12.53
CA THR A 14 8.92 -4.66 -11.19
C THR A 14 10.06 -3.77 -10.71
N ILE A 15 11.06 -3.53 -11.55
CA ILE A 15 12.21 -2.68 -11.23
C ILE A 15 11.75 -1.23 -10.97
N VAL A 16 10.94 -0.68 -11.88
CA VAL A 16 10.41 0.68 -11.73
C VAL A 16 9.59 0.81 -10.45
N SER A 17 8.75 -0.18 -10.13
CA SER A 17 7.93 -0.19 -8.91
C SER A 17 8.80 -0.25 -7.65
N CYS A 18 9.83 -1.10 -7.62
CA CYS A 18 10.74 -1.19 -6.48
C CYS A 18 11.51 0.12 -6.27
N LEU A 19 12.04 0.71 -7.34
CA LEU A 19 12.72 2.02 -7.27
C LEU A 19 11.79 3.12 -6.77
N PHE A 20 10.54 3.12 -7.24
CA PHE A 20 9.53 4.07 -6.79
C PHE A 20 9.20 3.90 -5.31
N ILE A 21 9.01 2.66 -4.83
CA ILE A 21 8.76 2.38 -3.40
C ILE A 21 9.95 2.81 -2.54
N ALA A 22 11.18 2.53 -2.98
CA ALA A 22 12.39 2.97 -2.29
C ALA A 22 12.50 4.50 -2.24
N TYR A 23 12.18 5.18 -3.35
CA TYR A 23 12.14 6.64 -3.42
C TYR A 23 11.11 7.24 -2.45
N ILE A 24 9.90 6.69 -2.40
CA ILE A 24 8.87 7.11 -1.44
C ILE A 24 9.33 6.83 0.00
N GLY A 25 9.95 5.67 0.25
CA GLY A 25 10.54 5.34 1.54
C GLY A 25 11.59 6.37 1.99
N TYR A 26 12.50 6.77 1.09
CA TYR A 26 13.48 7.82 1.36
C TYR A 26 12.83 9.18 1.68
N LYS A 27 11.83 9.58 0.88
CA LYS A 27 11.08 10.82 1.11
C LYS A 27 10.35 10.82 2.45
N ILE A 28 9.78 9.69 2.86
CA ILE A 28 9.13 9.56 4.17
C ILE A 28 10.18 9.63 5.28
N ALA A 29 11.30 8.89 5.17
CA ALA A 29 12.35 8.85 6.19
C ALA A 29 13.00 10.22 6.45
N THR A 30 13.09 11.07 5.42
CA THR A 30 13.72 12.40 5.46
C THR A 30 12.72 13.55 5.60
N ALA A 31 11.42 13.25 5.72
CA ALA A 31 10.39 14.27 5.82
C ALA A 31 10.57 15.14 7.07
N ASP A 32 10.51 16.47 6.87
CA ASP A 32 10.58 17.43 7.96
C ASP A 32 9.25 17.46 8.74
N VAL A 33 9.38 17.29 10.05
CA VAL A 33 8.26 17.23 11.01
C VAL A 33 8.00 18.60 11.64
N THR A 34 8.80 19.63 11.30
CA THR A 34 8.67 20.99 11.82
C THR A 34 7.74 21.88 11.02
N LEU A 35 7.25 21.45 9.86
CA LEU A 35 6.29 22.21 9.06
C LEU A 35 5.07 22.50 9.94
N SER A 36 5.07 23.75 10.42
CA SER A 36 4.11 24.31 11.31
C SER A 36 2.73 24.01 10.77
N ARG A 37 1.83 23.67 11.70
CA ARG A 37 0.38 23.61 11.53
C ARG A 37 -0.09 24.96 10.97
N LYS A 38 0.11 25.20 9.67
CA LYS A 38 -0.68 26.15 8.93
C LYS A 38 -2.11 25.70 9.18
N SER A 39 -2.90 26.63 9.66
CA SER A 39 -4.29 26.48 10.05
C SER A 39 -5.17 26.20 8.83
N ASP A 40 -4.80 25.23 8.00
CA ASP A 40 -5.74 24.65 7.06
C ASP A 40 -6.79 23.93 7.89
N GLU A 41 -8.05 24.25 7.62
CA GLU A 41 -9.21 23.62 8.25
C GLU A 41 -8.99 22.11 8.33
N ALA A 42 -9.29 21.52 9.48
CA ALA A 42 -9.23 20.07 9.61
C ALA A 42 -10.03 19.44 8.45
N PRO A 43 -9.48 18.45 7.72
CA PRO A 43 -10.16 17.86 6.57
C PRO A 43 -11.58 17.45 6.94
N ARG A 44 -12.56 17.90 6.15
CA ARG A 44 -13.98 17.57 6.38
C ARG A 44 -14.19 16.07 6.18
N PHE A 45 -15.25 15.52 6.79
CA PHE A 45 -15.61 14.11 6.65
C PHE A 45 -15.64 13.66 5.18
N PHE A 46 -16.18 14.51 4.29
CA PHE A 46 -16.25 14.23 2.85
C PHE A 46 -14.87 14.09 2.20
N SER A 47 -13.89 14.91 2.59
CA SER A 47 -12.51 14.79 2.10
C SER A 47 -11.89 13.44 2.51
N GLY A 48 -12.15 13.00 3.75
CA GLY A 48 -11.73 11.68 4.23
C GLY A 48 -12.44 10.52 3.51
N PHE A 49 -13.74 10.65 3.24
CA PHE A 49 -14.52 9.67 2.49
C PHE A 49 -14.01 9.51 1.05
N MET A 50 -13.78 10.64 0.36
CA MET A 50 -13.22 10.64 -1.01
C MET A 50 -11.82 10.03 -1.05
N LEU A 51 -10.95 10.34 -0.08
CA LEU A 51 -9.62 9.72 0.03
C LEU A 51 -9.68 8.19 0.16
N GLN A 52 -10.69 7.66 0.85
CA GLN A 52 -10.88 6.23 1.00
C GLN A 52 -11.42 5.57 -0.26
N TRP A 53 -12.33 6.23 -0.99
CA TRP A 53 -12.81 5.75 -2.28
C TRP A 53 -11.71 5.74 -3.35
N LEU A 54 -10.90 6.81 -3.39
CA LEU A 54 -9.83 6.99 -4.37
C LEU A 54 -8.55 6.18 -4.04
N ASN A 55 -8.55 5.38 -2.97
CA ASN A 55 -7.37 4.64 -2.54
C ASN A 55 -7.08 3.46 -3.49
N PRO A 56 -6.07 3.54 -4.38
CA PRO A 56 -5.82 2.49 -5.38
C PRO A 56 -5.46 1.14 -4.76
N LYS A 57 -5.02 1.12 -3.49
CA LYS A 57 -4.75 -0.11 -2.74
C LYS A 57 -6.00 -0.99 -2.60
N ALA A 58 -7.18 -0.38 -2.41
CA ALA A 58 -8.43 -1.11 -2.26
C ALA A 58 -8.85 -1.76 -3.58
N TRP A 59 -8.77 -1.00 -4.69
CA TRP A 59 -9.09 -1.49 -6.02
C TRP A 59 -8.18 -2.65 -6.43
N LEU A 60 -6.86 -2.51 -6.23
CA LEU A 60 -5.90 -3.56 -6.54
C LEU A 60 -6.12 -4.83 -5.72
N ALA A 61 -6.48 -4.70 -4.42
CA ALA A 61 -6.82 -5.85 -3.59
C ALA A 61 -8.09 -6.58 -4.09
N CYS A 62 -9.11 -5.84 -4.52
CA CYS A 62 -10.32 -6.44 -5.10
C CYS A 62 -10.02 -7.17 -6.41
N VAL A 63 -9.27 -6.54 -7.33
CA VAL A 63 -8.88 -7.17 -8.60
C VAL A 63 -8.06 -8.43 -8.34
N ALA A 64 -7.07 -8.37 -7.44
CA ALA A 64 -6.28 -9.54 -7.06
C ALA A 64 -7.15 -10.66 -6.45
N GLY A 65 -8.14 -10.33 -5.62
CA GLY A 65 -9.08 -11.30 -5.06
C GLY A 65 -9.96 -11.96 -6.12
N ILE A 66 -10.53 -11.18 -7.04
CA ILE A 66 -11.34 -11.69 -8.16
C ILE A 66 -10.50 -12.63 -9.04
N SER A 67 -9.26 -12.25 -9.34
CA SER A 67 -8.33 -13.10 -10.11
C SER A 67 -7.93 -14.37 -9.35
N ALA A 68 -7.65 -14.28 -8.05
CA ALA A 68 -7.17 -15.42 -7.27
C ALA A 68 -8.23 -16.49 -7.00
N PHE A 69 -9.51 -16.09 -6.89
CA PHE A 69 -10.63 -17.00 -6.63
C PHE A 69 -11.48 -17.29 -7.87
N GLU A 70 -11.01 -16.89 -9.06
CA GLU A 70 -11.69 -17.11 -10.35
C GLU A 70 -13.18 -16.68 -10.33
N LEU A 71 -13.48 -15.56 -9.68
CA LEU A 71 -14.85 -15.14 -9.38
C LEU A 71 -15.62 -14.61 -10.60
N ASN A 72 -15.01 -14.60 -11.78
CA ASN A 72 -15.61 -14.06 -13.00
C ASN A 72 -16.71 -14.97 -13.58
N GLU A 73 -16.67 -16.26 -13.26
CA GLU A 73 -17.56 -17.28 -13.86
C GLU A 73 -18.86 -17.49 -13.06
N SER A 74 -18.95 -17.00 -11.82
CA SER A 74 -20.12 -17.19 -10.95
C SER A 74 -20.52 -15.91 -10.22
N LEU A 75 -21.68 -15.38 -10.58
CA LEU A 75 -22.27 -14.22 -9.92
C LEU A 75 -22.51 -14.48 -8.42
N GLU A 76 -22.90 -15.69 -8.04
CA GLU A 76 -23.12 -16.06 -6.64
C GLU A 76 -21.81 -16.03 -5.84
N ALA A 77 -20.73 -16.58 -6.40
CA ALA A 77 -19.41 -16.55 -5.76
C ALA A 77 -18.88 -15.12 -5.62
N LEU A 78 -19.06 -14.29 -6.66
CA LEU A 78 -18.70 -12.88 -6.64
C LEU A 78 -19.47 -12.11 -5.56
N LEU A 79 -20.80 -12.28 -5.49
CA LEU A 79 -21.64 -11.63 -4.47
C LEU A 79 -21.27 -12.09 -3.06
N GLY A 80 -20.96 -13.38 -2.89
CA GLY A 80 -20.45 -13.93 -1.63
C GLY A 80 -19.14 -13.28 -1.21
N PHE A 81 -18.16 -13.18 -2.12
CA PHE A 81 -16.89 -12.52 -1.87
C PHE A 81 -17.07 -11.04 -1.50
N ILE A 82 -17.86 -10.29 -2.27
CA ILE A 82 -18.14 -8.88 -2.01
C ILE A 82 -18.75 -8.71 -0.61
N SER A 83 -19.71 -9.56 -0.24
CA SER A 83 -20.40 -9.49 1.05
C SER A 83 -19.44 -9.75 2.22
N ILE A 84 -18.62 -10.81 2.12
CA ILE A 84 -17.62 -11.13 3.15
C ILE A 84 -16.59 -10.02 3.24
N TYR A 85 -16.07 -9.55 2.10
CA TYR A 85 -15.08 -8.48 2.05
C TYR A 85 -15.62 -7.20 2.68
N PHE A 86 -16.87 -6.83 2.39
CA PHE A 86 -17.52 -5.67 2.99
C PHE A 86 -17.66 -5.80 4.51
N ILE A 87 -18.21 -6.93 4.99
CA ILE A 87 -18.45 -7.19 6.41
C ILE A 87 -17.15 -7.29 7.21
N CYS A 88 -16.07 -7.81 6.64
CA CYS A 88 -14.79 -7.91 7.32
C CYS A 88 -14.00 -6.59 7.27
N CYS A 89 -13.91 -5.96 6.10
CA CYS A 89 -13.01 -4.82 5.91
C CYS A 89 -13.56 -3.52 6.51
N TYR A 90 -14.86 -3.22 6.39
CA TYR A 90 -15.39 -1.95 6.88
C TYR A 90 -15.33 -1.81 8.40
N PRO A 91 -15.70 -2.82 9.21
CA PRO A 91 -15.50 -2.76 10.66
C PRO A 91 -14.02 -2.66 11.05
N CYS A 92 -13.13 -3.38 10.35
CA CYS A 92 -11.69 -3.28 10.56
C CYS A 92 -11.18 -1.85 10.29
N LEU A 93 -11.61 -1.23 9.18
CA LEU A 93 -11.28 0.16 8.86
C LEU A 93 -11.83 1.14 9.89
N ALA A 94 -13.05 0.94 10.38
CA ALA A 94 -13.66 1.76 11.42
C ALA A 94 -12.88 1.66 12.75
N LEU A 95 -12.55 0.44 13.18
CA LEU A 95 -11.72 0.20 14.36
C LEU A 95 -10.35 0.87 14.22
N TRP A 96 -9.73 0.76 13.04
CA TRP A 96 -8.44 1.38 12.77
C TRP A 96 -8.53 2.91 12.79
N ALA A 97 -9.61 3.49 12.26
CA ALA A 97 -9.85 4.94 12.33
C ALA A 97 -10.01 5.44 13.77
N VAL A 98 -10.73 4.69 14.63
CA VAL A 98 -10.85 4.99 16.06
C VAL A 98 -9.50 4.88 16.77
N ALA A 99 -8.71 3.85 16.47
CA ALA A 99 -7.36 3.69 17.02
C ALA A 99 -6.45 4.85 16.61
N GLY A 100 -6.50 5.27 15.34
CA GLY A 100 -5.78 6.43 14.82
C GLY A 100 -6.18 7.73 15.52
N HIS A 101 -7.48 7.94 15.77
CA HIS A 101 -7.96 9.10 16.53
C HIS A 101 -7.36 9.14 17.95
N LYS A 102 -7.29 8.00 18.64
CA LYS A 102 -6.68 7.90 19.97
C LYS A 102 -5.17 8.16 19.92
N MET A 103 -4.49 7.67 18.89
CA MET A 103 -3.04 7.83 18.71
C MET A 103 -2.61 9.24 18.28
N ARG A 104 -3.56 10.07 17.81
CA ARG A 104 -3.30 11.46 17.41
C ARG A 104 -2.60 12.28 18.48
N ASN A 105 -2.88 12.04 19.77
CA ASN A 105 -2.23 12.78 20.86
C ASN A 105 -0.75 12.38 21.04
N VAL A 106 -0.40 11.11 20.82
CA VAL A 106 0.99 10.62 20.86
C VAL A 106 1.77 11.19 19.66
N MET A 107 1.13 11.25 18.49
CA MET A 107 1.70 11.82 17.27
C MET A 107 1.96 13.33 17.32
N LYS A 108 1.53 14.06 18.37
CA LYS A 108 1.90 15.48 18.52
C LYS A 108 3.37 15.67 18.93
N GLN A 109 4.03 14.62 19.43
CA GLN A 109 5.43 14.68 19.80
C GLN A 109 6.31 14.59 18.54
N LYS A 110 7.08 15.65 18.27
CA LYS A 110 7.99 15.74 17.12
C LYS A 110 8.98 14.57 17.07
N SER A 111 9.53 14.16 18.21
CA SER A 111 10.47 13.03 18.30
C SER A 111 9.81 11.71 17.88
N PHE A 112 8.58 11.45 18.31
CA PHE A 112 7.83 10.26 17.94
C PHE A 112 7.56 10.20 16.44
N LEU A 113 7.10 11.29 15.84
CA LEU A 113 6.87 11.37 14.39
C LEU A 113 8.15 11.18 13.57
N GLN A 114 9.28 11.74 14.02
CA GLN A 114 10.57 11.52 13.37
C GLN A 114 11.00 10.04 13.40
N ILE A 115 10.80 9.37 14.54
CA ILE A 115 11.08 7.94 14.66
C ILE A 115 10.14 7.15 13.75
N LEU A 116 8.84 7.45 13.76
CA LEU A 116 7.86 6.78 12.92
C LEU A 116 8.20 6.92 11.43
N ASN A 117 8.50 8.14 10.97
CA ASN A 117 8.90 8.41 9.59
C ASN A 117 10.15 7.62 9.19
N ARG A 118 11.19 7.63 10.04
CA ARG A 118 12.42 6.86 9.79
C ARG A 118 12.15 5.36 9.72
N LEU A 119 11.34 4.83 10.64
CA LEU A 119 11.00 3.40 10.66
C LEU A 119 10.18 3.00 9.42
N THR A 120 9.12 3.73 9.11
CA THR A 120 8.28 3.44 7.93
C THR A 120 9.10 3.54 6.64
N GLY A 121 9.91 4.59 6.49
CA GLY A 121 10.77 4.75 5.33
C GLY A 121 11.82 3.65 5.21
N ALA A 122 12.47 3.27 6.31
CA ALA A 122 13.43 2.18 6.34
C ALA A 122 12.79 0.85 5.94
N VAL A 123 11.61 0.52 6.49
CA VAL A 123 10.87 -0.70 6.14
C VAL A 123 10.53 -0.74 4.65
N LEU A 124 10.07 0.37 4.07
CA LEU A 124 9.78 0.44 2.64
C LEU A 124 11.02 0.20 1.77
N ILE A 125 12.16 0.80 2.13
CA ILE A 125 13.43 0.60 1.41
C ILE A 125 13.91 -0.83 1.54
N ILE A 126 13.83 -1.43 2.73
CA ILE A 126 14.21 -2.83 2.97
C ILE A 126 13.35 -3.77 2.13
N ILE A 127 12.02 -3.58 2.12
CA ILE A 127 11.11 -4.40 1.32
C ILE A 127 11.39 -4.22 -0.17
N ALA A 128 11.55 -2.99 -0.66
CA ALA A 128 11.87 -2.73 -2.06
C ALA A 128 13.19 -3.39 -2.48
N THR A 129 14.22 -3.32 -1.62
CA THR A 129 15.52 -3.95 -1.87
C THR A 129 15.40 -5.47 -1.86
N TYR A 130 14.66 -6.03 -0.90
CA TYR A 130 14.40 -7.46 -0.81
C TYR A 130 13.66 -7.98 -2.05
N LEU A 131 12.61 -7.29 -2.50
CA LEU A 131 11.85 -7.65 -3.70
C LEU A 131 12.70 -7.55 -4.97
N LEU A 132 13.57 -6.54 -5.05
CA LEU A 132 14.49 -6.39 -6.17
C LEU A 132 15.51 -7.54 -6.21
N LEU A 133 16.11 -7.88 -5.06
CA LEU A 133 17.05 -8.99 -4.95
C LEU A 133 16.39 -10.34 -5.22
N SER A 134 15.17 -10.57 -4.69
CA SER A 134 14.45 -11.82 -4.93
C SER A 134 14.08 -11.99 -6.40
N ASN A 135 13.72 -10.89 -7.09
CA ASN A 135 13.49 -10.91 -8.52
C ASN A 135 14.75 -11.31 -9.31
N PHE A 136 15.93 -10.76 -8.96
CA PHE A 136 17.19 -11.14 -9.60
C PHE A 136 17.64 -12.57 -9.28
N ILE A 137 17.44 -13.05 -8.05
CA ILE A 137 17.75 -14.44 -7.67
C ILE A 137 16.86 -15.42 -8.44
N ALA A 138 15.56 -15.12 -8.58
CA ALA A 138 14.63 -15.95 -9.35
C ALA A 138 15.02 -16.05 -10.84
N ILE A 139 15.68 -15.02 -11.39
CA ILE A 139 16.21 -15.03 -12.76
C ILE A 139 17.50 -15.86 -12.86
N GLY A 140 18.36 -15.83 -11.83
CA GLY A 140 19.64 -16.54 -11.79
C GLY A 140 19.53 -18.04 -11.44
N VAL A 141 18.40 -18.47 -10.88
CA VAL A 141 18.08 -19.88 -10.65
C VAL A 141 17.08 -20.30 -11.73
N PRO A 142 17.54 -20.83 -12.89
CA PRO A 142 16.62 -21.46 -13.82
C PRO A 142 15.91 -22.59 -13.06
N TYR A 143 14.59 -22.49 -12.95
CA TYR A 143 13.75 -23.53 -12.38
C TYR A 143 14.12 -24.87 -13.05
N ILE A 144 14.64 -25.80 -12.26
CA ILE A 144 14.82 -27.21 -12.66
C ILE A 144 13.45 -27.79 -13.00
#